data_AF-A0A5C7VAX4-F1
#
_entry.id   AF-A0A5C7VAX4-F1
#
_cell.length_a   1.000
_cell.length_b   1.000
_cell.length_c   1.000
_cell.angle_alpha   90.00
_cell.angle_beta   90.00
_cell.angle_gamma   90.00
#
_symmetry.space_group_name_H-M   'P 1'
#
loop_
_entity.id
_entity.type
_entity.pdbx_description
1 polymer ?
#
loop_
_entity_poly.entity_id
_entity_poly.type
_entity_poly.pdbx_seq_one_letter_code
_entity_poly.pdbx_strand_id
1 'polypeptide(L)'
;MTLEWNNLRPWNGSQDNAFEELCCQLAACEKCPPGSSFIRKGAPDAGVECYWKFPSGEEIAWQAKFFTTAPSSGQWQQIDESVSTALKKHPSLVQYTICLPCNRSDPRKMESWFQDKWDQRVQKWREWANGRGMSVEFRYWGEFEIFQRLTKDEHSGRSFFWFHKEYLGSEWFKTSLEKVMANAGPRYTPELHIDLPISQVFQGLGRTRSFFLHFVQLVGMIEKNTKQPAAGWNQGCSLFLTSWSQLCCS
;
A
#
# COMPACT_ATOMS: atom_id res chain seq x y z
N MET A 1 -3.43 4.34 -0.20
CA MET A 1 -3.58 4.40 1.27
C MET A 1 -2.25 4.88 1.82
N THR A 2 -2.22 5.98 2.58
CA THR A 2 -0.98 6.48 3.21
C THR A 2 -0.85 5.88 4.61
N LEU A 3 0.34 5.47 5.04
CA LEU A 3 0.58 5.05 6.42
C LEU A 3 0.79 6.29 7.28
N GLU A 4 -0.16 6.55 8.17
CA GLU A 4 -0.04 7.62 9.15
C GLU A 4 0.51 7.01 10.43
N TRP A 5 1.83 7.05 10.63
CA TRP A 5 2.49 6.39 11.77
C TRP A 5 2.01 6.90 13.13
N ASN A 6 1.53 8.16 13.20
CA ASN A 6 0.90 8.71 14.40
C ASN A 6 -0.39 7.98 14.79
N ASN A 7 -1.05 7.32 13.84
CA ASN A 7 -2.26 6.52 14.07
C ASN A 7 -1.94 5.04 14.30
N LEU A 8 -0.66 4.64 14.38
CA LEU A 8 -0.30 3.28 14.76
C LEU A 8 -0.85 3.00 16.15
N ARG A 9 -1.72 1.99 16.26
CA ARG A 9 -2.31 1.56 17.52
C ARG A 9 -1.21 1.19 18.52
N PRO A 10 -1.17 1.81 19.72
CA PRO A 10 -0.24 1.42 20.76
C PRO A 10 -0.43 -0.04 21.19
N TRP A 11 0.67 -0.70 21.53
CA TRP A 11 0.70 -2.08 21.99
C TRP A 11 1.62 -2.18 23.20
N ASN A 12 1.24 -2.93 24.24
CA ASN A 12 2.00 -3.02 25.48
C ASN A 12 2.47 -1.64 26.01
N GLY A 13 1.59 -0.63 25.91
CA GLY A 13 1.82 0.70 26.46
C GLY A 13 2.53 1.73 25.57
N SER A 14 3.01 1.39 24.37
CA SER A 14 3.67 2.37 23.48
C SER A 14 3.49 2.07 21.98
N GLN A 15 3.75 3.08 21.13
CA GLN A 15 3.83 2.90 19.68
C GLN A 15 5.14 2.22 19.25
N ASP A 16 6.21 2.37 20.03
CA ASP A 16 7.49 1.71 19.81
C ASP A 16 7.32 0.18 19.84
N ASN A 17 6.70 -0.32 20.91
CA ASN A 17 6.38 -1.74 21.06
C ASN A 17 5.40 -2.23 19.98
N ALA A 18 4.48 -1.37 19.53
CA ALA A 18 3.57 -1.70 18.43
C ALA A 18 4.31 -1.85 17.11
N PHE A 19 5.25 -0.96 16.83
CA PHE A 19 6.04 -0.99 15.60
C PHE A 19 6.97 -2.20 15.55
N GLU A 20 7.60 -2.54 16.68
CA GLU A 20 8.39 -3.76 16.83
C GLU A 20 7.53 -5.01 16.55
N GLU A 21 6.35 -5.10 17.16
CA GLU A 21 5.45 -6.23 16.97
C GLU A 21 4.93 -6.33 15.53
N LEU A 22 4.53 -5.20 14.93
CA LEU A 22 4.14 -5.14 13.52
C LEU A 22 5.25 -5.66 12.60
N CYS A 23 6.49 -5.19 12.78
CA CYS A 23 7.62 -5.64 11.97
C CYS A 23 7.87 -7.14 12.15
N CYS A 24 7.78 -7.66 13.37
CA CYS A 24 7.93 -9.09 13.65
C CYS A 24 6.84 -9.93 12.97
N GLN A 25 5.58 -9.50 13.01
CA GLN A 25 4.47 -10.18 12.34
C GLN A 25 4.69 -10.23 10.83
N LEU A 26 5.19 -9.16 10.23
CA LEU A 26 5.51 -9.12 8.80
C LEU A 26 6.74 -9.98 8.46
N ALA A 27 7.78 -9.98 9.30
CA ALA A 27 8.95 -10.83 9.14
C ALA A 27 8.60 -12.33 9.24
N ALA A 28 7.67 -12.70 10.12
CA ALA A 28 7.14 -14.07 10.22
C ALA A 28 6.41 -14.55 8.96
N CYS A 29 6.05 -13.64 8.04
CA CYS A 29 5.40 -13.96 6.78
C CYS A 29 6.37 -13.93 5.58
N GLU A 30 7.67 -13.67 5.81
CA GLU A 30 8.67 -13.76 4.77
C GLU A 30 8.88 -15.21 4.32
N LYS A 31 9.06 -15.39 3.01
CA LYS A 31 9.29 -16.73 2.44
C LYS A 31 10.69 -17.19 2.84
N CYS A 32 10.75 -18.29 3.58
CA CYS A 32 11.99 -18.95 3.98
C CYS A 32 12.02 -20.40 3.47
N PRO A 33 13.21 -21.03 3.38
CA PRO A 33 13.32 -22.43 3.00
C PRO A 33 12.45 -23.35 3.88
N PRO A 34 11.88 -24.44 3.34
CA PRO A 34 11.14 -25.41 4.15
C PRO A 34 11.98 -25.93 5.33
N GLY A 35 11.35 -26.07 6.50
CA GLY A 35 12.03 -26.46 7.73
C GLY A 35 12.71 -25.31 8.48
N SER A 36 12.63 -24.07 7.98
CA SER A 36 13.06 -22.89 8.75
C SER A 36 12.16 -22.67 9.97
N SER A 37 12.72 -22.12 11.04
CA SER A 37 12.02 -21.80 12.28
C SER A 37 12.03 -20.31 12.53
N PHE A 38 10.86 -19.71 12.80
CA PHE A 38 10.76 -18.31 13.20
C PHE A 38 10.81 -18.17 14.72
N ILE A 39 11.60 -17.22 15.21
CA ILE A 39 11.76 -16.96 16.64
C ILE A 39 11.53 -15.46 16.90
N ARG A 40 10.49 -15.15 17.68
CA ARG A 40 10.29 -13.83 18.30
C ARG A 40 11.06 -13.80 19.62
N LYS A 41 11.95 -12.83 19.78
CA LYS A 41 12.63 -12.59 21.07
C LYS A 41 11.75 -11.72 21.96
N GLY A 42 11.91 -11.90 23.27
CA GLY A 42 11.45 -10.96 24.27
C GLY A 42 12.63 -10.55 25.14
N ALA A 43 12.49 -9.41 25.81
CA ALA A 43 13.58 -8.80 26.56
C ALA A 43 14.27 -9.78 27.54
N PRO A 44 15.63 -9.77 27.62
CA PRO A 44 16.55 -8.95 26.86
C PRO A 44 16.76 -9.45 25.41
N ASP A 45 16.53 -8.53 24.47
CA ASP A 45 16.60 -8.77 23.03
C ASP A 45 18.06 -8.61 22.60
N ALA A 46 18.69 -9.68 22.09
CA ALA A 46 20.13 -9.75 21.80
C ALA A 46 20.56 -8.92 20.57
N GLY A 47 20.05 -7.69 20.46
CA GLY A 47 20.17 -6.82 19.29
C GLY A 47 19.24 -7.22 18.13
N VAL A 48 18.23 -8.05 18.37
CA VAL A 48 17.25 -8.48 17.36
C VAL A 48 15.87 -8.62 17.98
N GLU A 49 14.83 -8.16 17.29
CA GLU A 49 13.44 -8.36 17.70
C GLU A 49 12.95 -9.77 17.35
N CYS A 50 13.34 -10.24 16.16
CA CYS A 50 13.05 -11.59 15.69
C CYS A 50 14.06 -12.05 14.65
N TYR A 51 14.10 -13.36 14.41
CA TYR A 51 14.93 -13.95 13.37
C TYR A 51 14.32 -15.26 12.87
N TRP A 52 14.66 -15.59 11.64
CA TRP A 52 14.49 -16.93 11.10
C TRP A 52 15.81 -17.69 11.23
N LYS A 53 15.71 -18.96 11.63
CA LYS A 53 16.82 -19.91 11.61
C LYS A 53 16.55 -20.95 10.53
N PHE A 54 17.48 -21.06 9.58
CA PHE A 54 17.39 -22.01 8.48
C PHE A 54 17.89 -23.40 8.90
N PRO A 55 17.51 -24.47 8.17
CA PRO A 55 18.06 -25.81 8.39
C PRO A 55 19.59 -25.87 8.23
N SER A 56 20.18 -24.98 7.42
CA SER A 56 21.64 -24.82 7.27
C SER A 56 22.32 -24.30 8.54
N GLY A 57 21.55 -23.75 9.49
CA GLY A 57 22.05 -23.06 10.68
C GLY A 57 22.26 -21.55 10.47
N GLU A 58 22.10 -21.05 9.24
CA GLU A 58 22.12 -19.62 8.94
C GLU A 58 20.93 -18.90 9.56
N GLU A 59 21.14 -17.63 9.90
CA GLU A 59 20.13 -16.79 10.51
C GLU A 59 19.91 -15.52 9.69
N ILE A 60 18.64 -15.14 9.54
CA ILE A 60 18.25 -13.82 9.04
C ILE A 60 17.44 -13.11 10.12
N ALA A 61 17.80 -11.88 10.46
CA ALA A 61 17.24 -11.19 11.62
C ALA A 61 16.69 -9.80 11.29
N TRP A 62 15.79 -9.33 12.17
CA TRP A 62 15.19 -8.01 12.09
C TRP A 62 15.37 -7.24 13.40
N GLN A 63 15.70 -5.96 13.27
CA GLN A 63 15.62 -4.97 14.33
C GLN A 63 14.69 -3.86 13.91
N ALA A 64 13.72 -3.52 14.76
CA ALA A 64 12.83 -2.40 14.53
C ALA A 64 13.16 -1.26 15.50
N LYS A 65 13.02 -0.02 15.03
CA LYS A 65 13.04 1.19 15.89
C LYS A 65 12.01 2.18 15.36
N PHE A 66 11.20 2.75 16.26
CA PHE A 66 10.14 3.67 15.88
C PHE A 66 10.66 5.11 15.76
N PHE A 67 11.46 5.37 14.73
CA PHE A 67 11.95 6.71 14.39
C PHE A 67 11.24 7.22 13.13
N THR A 68 10.23 8.08 13.32
CA THR A 68 9.37 8.61 12.24
C THR A 68 10.04 9.64 11.35
N THR A 69 11.27 10.04 11.67
CA THR A 69 12.10 10.95 10.90
C THR A 69 13.51 10.38 10.74
N ALA A 70 14.33 11.03 9.91
CA ALA A 70 15.72 10.65 9.72
C ALA A 70 16.46 10.57 11.07
N PRO A 71 17.13 9.44 11.40
CA PRO A 71 17.75 9.28 12.70
C PRO A 71 18.80 10.36 12.99
N SER A 72 18.71 10.94 14.19
CA SER A 72 19.74 11.79 14.78
C SER A 72 21.01 10.99 15.10
N SER A 73 22.10 11.67 15.47
CA SER A 73 23.36 11.04 15.87
C SER A 73 23.18 10.01 16.99
N GLY A 74 22.39 10.35 18.03
CA GLY A 74 22.09 9.43 19.14
C GLY A 74 21.25 8.22 18.71
N GLN A 75 20.28 8.41 17.81
CA GLN A 75 19.48 7.30 17.28
C GLN A 75 20.31 6.37 16.38
N TRP A 76 21.22 6.93 15.57
CA TRP A 76 22.19 6.11 14.82
C TRP A 76 23.09 5.30 15.74
N GLN A 77 23.50 5.85 16.88
CA GLN A 77 24.28 5.13 17.87
C GLN A 77 23.50 3.95 18.46
N GLN A 78 22.20 4.10 18.74
CA GLN A 78 21.36 2.99 19.20
C GLN A 78 21.25 1.86 18.16
N ILE A 79 21.17 2.21 16.88
CA ILE A 79 21.17 1.23 15.77
C ILE A 79 22.52 0.52 15.70
N ASP A 80 23.63 1.26 15.78
CA ASP A 80 24.99 0.69 15.83
C ASP A 80 25.17 -0.30 16.98
N GLU A 81 24.67 0.04 18.17
CA GLU A 81 24.75 -0.81 19.37
C GLU A 81 23.94 -2.11 19.17
N SER A 82 22.77 -2.01 18.53
CA SER A 82 21.95 -3.17 18.18
C SER A 82 22.67 -4.08 17.19
N VAL A 83 23.23 -3.52 16.10
CA VAL A 83 24.01 -4.28 15.10
C VAL A 83 25.24 -4.94 15.73
N SER A 84 26.00 -4.19 16.53
CA SER A 84 27.19 -4.71 17.23
C SER A 84 26.84 -5.87 18.16
N THR A 85 25.69 -5.79 18.84
CA THR A 85 25.19 -6.85 19.73
C THR A 85 24.74 -8.07 18.94
N ALA A 86 23.99 -7.87 17.85
CA ALA A 86 23.55 -8.95 16.98
C ALA A 86 24.74 -9.72 16.39
N LEU A 87 25.75 -9.03 15.84
CA LEU A 87 26.97 -9.64 15.31
C LEU A 87 27.78 -10.41 16.37
N LYS A 88 27.66 -10.05 17.66
CA LYS A 88 28.30 -10.77 18.77
C LYS A 88 27.53 -12.02 19.19
N LYS A 89 26.20 -11.96 19.14
CA LYS A 89 25.29 -12.96 19.73
C LYS A 89 24.77 -13.97 18.71
N HIS A 90 24.81 -13.62 17.42
CA HIS A 90 24.32 -14.41 16.30
C HIS A 90 25.46 -14.66 15.29
N PRO A 91 26.40 -15.60 15.57
CA PRO A 91 27.56 -15.83 14.72
C PRO A 91 27.22 -16.41 13.33
N SER A 92 26.03 -17.00 13.18
CA SER A 92 25.53 -17.54 11.90
C SER A 92 24.65 -16.57 11.11
N LEU A 93 24.60 -15.30 11.54
CA LEU A 93 23.81 -14.27 10.87
C LEU A 93 24.35 -14.02 9.45
N VAL A 94 23.48 -14.09 8.44
CA VAL A 94 23.81 -13.82 7.03
C VAL A 94 23.06 -12.60 6.49
N GLN A 95 21.94 -12.22 7.10
CA GLN A 95 21.18 -11.03 6.72
C GLN A 95 20.62 -10.35 7.97
N TYR A 96 20.73 -9.02 8.02
CA TYR A 96 20.21 -8.21 9.10
C TYR A 96 19.40 -7.04 8.54
N THR A 97 18.11 -7.03 8.82
CA THR A 97 17.16 -6.03 8.33
C THR A 97 16.85 -5.00 9.42
N ILE A 98 17.01 -3.72 9.11
CA ILE A 98 16.65 -2.63 10.01
C ILE A 98 15.33 -2.01 9.53
N CYS A 99 14.32 -2.02 10.38
CA CYS A 99 13.00 -1.46 10.11
C CYS A 99 12.86 -0.08 10.77
N LEU A 100 12.54 0.95 9.98
CA LEU A 100 12.20 2.29 10.46
C LEU A 100 10.92 2.80 9.76
N PRO A 101 10.04 3.54 10.47
CA PRO A 101 8.80 4.10 9.92
C PRO A 101 9.05 5.37 9.09
N CYS A 102 10.10 5.38 8.27
CA CYS A 102 10.40 6.48 7.36
C CYS A 102 11.19 5.98 6.14
N ASN A 103 11.07 6.67 5.01
CA ASN A 103 11.86 6.36 3.82
C ASN A 103 13.21 7.09 3.86
N ARG A 104 14.21 6.50 3.20
CA ARG A 104 15.51 7.16 3.00
C ARG A 104 15.35 8.23 1.93
N SER A 105 15.31 9.49 2.34
CA SER A 105 15.33 10.61 1.40
C SER A 105 16.69 10.69 0.68
N ASP A 106 16.66 10.82 -0.65
CA ASP A 106 17.84 11.03 -1.50
C ASP A 106 17.64 12.26 -2.41
N PRO A 107 17.80 13.48 -1.89
CA PRO A 107 17.87 14.67 -2.72
C PRO A 107 19.31 14.83 -3.25
N ARG A 108 19.48 14.78 -4.57
CA ARG A 108 20.74 14.91 -5.31
C ARG A 108 21.42 16.30 -5.21
N LYS A 109 21.41 16.96 -4.05
CA LYS A 109 22.07 18.25 -3.77
C LYS A 109 22.89 18.18 -2.48
N MET A 110 24.21 18.29 -2.65
CA MET A 110 25.26 18.90 -1.79
C MET A 110 25.14 18.95 -0.25
N GLU A 111 24.37 18.07 0.38
CA GLU A 111 24.29 17.89 1.84
C GLU A 111 24.28 16.38 2.13
N SER A 112 24.84 15.93 3.26
CA SER A 112 24.86 14.50 3.62
C SER A 112 23.49 14.09 4.16
N TRP A 113 22.60 13.60 3.29
CA TRP A 113 21.23 13.24 3.65
C TRP A 113 21.14 11.77 4.11
N PHE A 114 19.95 11.31 4.50
CA PHE A 114 19.73 10.00 5.13
C PHE A 114 20.45 8.86 4.40
N GLN A 115 20.28 8.77 3.08
CA GLN A 115 20.84 7.71 2.26
C GLN A 115 22.37 7.61 2.40
N ASP A 116 23.10 8.74 2.37
CA ASP A 116 24.56 8.76 2.55
C ASP A 116 24.97 8.23 3.92
N LYS A 117 24.25 8.63 4.97
CA LYS A 117 24.51 8.15 6.34
C LYS A 117 24.23 6.65 6.44
N TRP A 118 23.15 6.17 5.83
CA TRP A 118 22.85 4.74 5.77
C TRP A 118 23.98 3.97 5.08
N ASP A 119 24.45 4.44 3.92
CA ASP A 119 25.50 3.75 3.16
C ASP A 119 26.85 3.74 3.90
N GLN A 120 27.23 4.84 4.55
CA GLN A 120 28.39 4.91 5.44
C GLN A 120 28.28 3.91 6.61
N ARG A 121 27.07 3.78 7.19
CA ARG A 121 26.82 2.85 8.29
C ARG A 121 26.85 1.40 7.84
N VAL A 122 26.27 1.08 6.68
CA VAL A 122 26.37 -0.27 6.09
C VAL A 122 27.82 -0.66 5.85
N GLN A 123 28.64 0.25 5.34
CA GLN A 123 30.07 0.00 5.15
C GLN A 123 30.77 -0.30 6.50
N LYS A 124 30.53 0.55 7.50
CA LYS A 124 31.04 0.35 8.87
C LYS A 124 30.61 -1.01 9.45
N TRP A 125 29.36 -1.40 9.29
CA TRP A 125 28.84 -2.66 9.83
C TRP A 125 29.38 -3.88 9.08
N ARG A 126 29.61 -3.77 7.76
CA ARG A 126 30.30 -4.81 6.97
C ARG A 126 31.73 -5.03 7.46
N GLU A 127 32.46 -3.95 7.77
CA GLU A 127 33.80 -4.07 8.37
C GLU A 127 33.75 -4.77 9.72
N TRP A 128 32.75 -4.47 10.56
CA TRP A 128 32.54 -5.17 11.83
C TRP A 128 32.23 -6.66 11.67
N ALA A 129 31.41 -7.01 10.67
CA ALA A 129 31.10 -8.41 10.35
C ALA A 129 32.33 -9.15 9.82
N ASN A 130 33.05 -8.54 8.86
CA ASN A 130 34.26 -9.12 8.28
C ASN A 130 35.36 -9.34 9.33
N GLY A 131 35.54 -8.39 10.26
CA GLY A 131 36.46 -8.54 11.39
C GLY A 131 36.13 -9.71 12.32
N ARG A 132 34.92 -10.28 12.22
CA ARG A 132 34.46 -11.48 12.93
C ARG A 132 34.43 -12.73 12.06
N GLY A 133 34.88 -12.63 10.80
CA GLY A 133 34.79 -13.72 9.82
C GLY A 133 33.38 -13.98 9.31
N MET A 134 32.46 -13.01 9.45
CA MET A 134 31.07 -13.11 9.02
C MET A 134 30.86 -12.31 7.73
N SER A 135 29.97 -12.78 6.85
CA SER A 135 29.49 -12.03 5.70
C SER A 135 28.01 -11.75 5.88
N VAL A 136 27.66 -10.51 6.22
CA VAL A 136 26.29 -10.11 6.56
C VAL A 136 25.77 -9.08 5.56
N GLU A 137 24.61 -9.36 4.97
CA GLU A 137 23.87 -8.40 4.18
C GLU A 137 23.00 -7.52 5.08
N PHE A 138 23.22 -6.20 5.04
CA PHE A 138 22.39 -5.23 5.76
C PHE A 138 21.28 -4.71 4.86
N ARG A 139 20.02 -4.95 5.24
CA ARG A 139 18.83 -4.51 4.51
C ARG A 139 18.08 -3.44 5.28
N TYR A 140 17.28 -2.67 4.55
CA TYR A 140 16.44 -1.61 5.10
C TYR A 140 14.99 -1.87 4.78
N TRP A 141 14.13 -1.78 5.78
CA TRP A 141 12.69 -1.66 5.60
C TRP A 141 12.25 -0.28 6.08
N GLY A 142 11.96 0.59 5.13
CA GLY A 142 11.33 1.88 5.37
C GLY A 142 9.81 1.77 5.33
N GLU A 143 9.18 2.92 5.19
CA GLU A 143 7.74 3.00 5.01
C GLU A 143 7.28 2.24 3.76
N PHE A 144 8.00 2.36 2.65
CA PHE A 144 7.64 1.68 1.39
C PHE A 144 7.64 0.15 1.56
N GLU A 145 8.72 -0.42 2.10
CA GLU A 145 8.86 -1.86 2.27
C GLU A 145 7.81 -2.43 3.23
N ILE A 146 7.50 -1.70 4.31
CA ILE A 146 6.48 -2.10 5.28
C ILE A 146 5.08 -1.99 4.65
N PHE A 147 4.81 -0.90 3.94
CA PHE A 147 3.54 -0.67 3.25
C PHE A 147 3.25 -1.75 2.21
N GLN A 148 4.22 -2.07 1.35
CA GLN A 148 4.08 -3.10 0.32
C GLN A 148 3.68 -4.46 0.91
N ARG A 149 4.17 -4.79 2.11
CA ARG A 149 3.78 -6.00 2.83
C ARG A 149 2.36 -5.87 3.37
N LEU A 150 2.05 -4.79 4.08
CA LEU A 150 0.73 -4.55 4.67
C LEU A 150 -0.41 -4.53 3.66
N THR A 151 -0.15 -4.14 2.42
CA THR A 151 -1.14 -4.10 1.35
C THR A 151 -1.51 -5.46 0.75
N LYS A 152 -0.83 -6.54 1.13
CA LYS A 152 -1.21 -7.88 0.67
C LYS A 152 -2.56 -8.29 1.27
N ASP A 153 -3.38 -9.01 0.51
CA ASP A 153 -4.71 -9.46 0.94
C ASP A 153 -4.66 -10.24 2.28
N GLU A 154 -3.64 -11.08 2.46
CA GLU A 154 -3.35 -11.84 3.69
C GLU A 154 -3.09 -10.97 4.93
N HIS A 155 -2.86 -9.66 4.76
CA HIS A 155 -2.59 -8.71 5.83
C HIS A 155 -3.69 -7.65 5.99
N SER A 156 -4.84 -7.82 5.33
CA SER A 156 -6.03 -6.98 5.49
C SER A 156 -6.44 -6.79 6.96
N GLY A 157 -6.49 -7.90 7.73
CA GLY A 157 -6.79 -7.86 9.17
C GLY A 157 -5.71 -7.14 10.00
N ARG A 158 -4.43 -7.23 9.61
CA ARG A 158 -3.33 -6.51 10.28
C ARG A 158 -3.42 -5.02 10.02
N SER A 159 -3.66 -4.62 8.77
CA SER A 159 -3.89 -3.22 8.40
C SER A 159 -5.05 -2.61 9.17
N PHE A 160 -6.15 -3.34 9.33
CA PHE A 160 -7.28 -2.92 10.15
C PHE A 160 -6.92 -2.83 11.64
N PHE A 161 -6.28 -3.86 12.19
CA PHE A 161 -5.93 -3.89 13.61
C PHE A 161 -4.97 -2.76 14.01
N TRP A 162 -3.94 -2.52 13.20
CA TRP A 162 -2.85 -1.59 13.53
C TRP A 162 -3.17 -0.14 13.20
N PHE A 163 -3.94 0.14 12.14
CA PHE A 163 -4.20 1.51 11.68
C PHE A 163 -5.68 1.90 11.69
N HIS A 164 -6.58 0.99 12.10
CA HIS A 164 -8.03 1.17 12.00
C HIS A 164 -8.50 1.55 10.59
N LYS A 165 -7.78 1.06 9.56
CA LYS A 165 -8.12 1.28 8.16
C LYS A 165 -8.71 0.00 7.59
N GLU A 166 -9.96 0.08 7.14
CA GLU A 166 -10.57 -1.01 6.40
C GLU A 166 -9.84 -1.22 5.07
N TYR A 167 -9.45 -2.46 4.81
CA TYR A 167 -8.92 -2.88 3.52
C TYR A 167 -9.96 -3.79 2.84
N LEU A 168 -10.65 -3.23 1.85
CA LEU A 168 -11.61 -3.97 1.02
C LEU A 168 -10.85 -4.67 -0.11
N GLY A 169 -10.28 -5.84 0.19
CA GLY A 169 -9.53 -6.64 -0.78
C GLY A 169 -10.42 -7.31 -1.83
N SER A 170 -9.79 -7.88 -2.86
CA SER A 170 -10.50 -8.53 -3.98
C SER A 170 -11.42 -9.66 -3.51
N GLU A 171 -10.95 -10.51 -2.58
CA GLU A 171 -11.73 -11.61 -2.02
C GLU A 171 -12.91 -11.12 -1.17
N TRP A 172 -12.77 -9.98 -0.48
CA TRP A 172 -13.88 -9.37 0.26
C TRP A 172 -14.99 -8.93 -0.70
N PHE A 173 -14.64 -8.29 -1.82
CA PHE A 173 -15.60 -7.91 -2.86
C PHE A 173 -16.27 -9.12 -3.48
N LYS A 174 -15.49 -10.15 -3.83
CA LYS A 174 -16.00 -11.39 -4.41
C LYS A 174 -17.00 -12.08 -3.48
N THR A 175 -16.61 -12.30 -2.22
CA THR A 175 -17.47 -12.93 -1.21
C THR A 175 -18.74 -12.11 -0.96
N SER A 176 -18.61 -10.78 -0.90
CA SER A 176 -19.76 -9.89 -0.70
C SER A 176 -20.72 -9.95 -1.89
N LEU A 177 -20.18 -9.96 -3.11
CA LEU A 177 -20.98 -10.09 -4.33
C LEU A 177 -21.69 -11.45 -4.38
N GLU A 178 -21.01 -12.55 -4.08
CA GLU A 178 -21.60 -13.89 -4.01
C GLU A 178 -22.75 -13.96 -3.00
N LYS A 179 -22.59 -13.35 -1.81
CA LYS A 179 -23.67 -13.25 -0.82
C LYS A 179 -24.86 -12.44 -1.33
N VAL A 180 -24.61 -11.31 -2.00
CA VAL A 180 -25.68 -10.49 -2.59
C VAL A 180 -26.40 -11.28 -3.68
N MET A 181 -25.68 -11.97 -4.56
CA MET A 181 -26.26 -12.82 -5.61
C MET A 181 -27.08 -13.97 -5.03
N ALA A 182 -26.57 -14.68 -4.01
CA ALA A 182 -27.28 -15.77 -3.36
C ALA A 182 -28.57 -15.28 -2.66
N ASN A 183 -28.54 -14.11 -2.02
CA ASN A 183 -29.71 -13.50 -1.37
C ASN A 183 -30.73 -12.93 -2.37
N ALA A 184 -30.26 -12.49 -3.54
CA ALA A 184 -31.09 -12.03 -4.64
C ALA A 184 -31.77 -13.20 -5.36
N GLY A 185 -31.10 -14.35 -5.49
CA GLY A 185 -31.59 -15.51 -6.24
C GLY A 185 -33.05 -15.91 -5.99
N PRO A 186 -33.53 -16.04 -4.73
CA PRO A 186 -34.93 -16.37 -4.45
C PRO A 186 -35.94 -15.25 -4.76
N ARG A 187 -35.48 -14.00 -4.86
CA ARG A 187 -36.31 -12.79 -5.03
C ARG A 187 -36.22 -12.16 -6.42
N TYR A 188 -35.22 -12.57 -7.19
CA TYR A 188 -34.96 -12.07 -8.53
C TYR A 188 -35.54 -13.05 -9.54
N THR A 189 -36.56 -12.61 -10.25
CA THR A 189 -37.18 -13.34 -11.36
C THR A 189 -36.74 -12.65 -12.65
N PRO A 190 -35.81 -13.21 -13.43
CA PRO A 190 -35.32 -12.60 -14.66
C PRO A 190 -36.43 -12.20 -15.63
N GLU A 191 -37.53 -12.96 -15.64
CA GLU A 191 -38.71 -12.73 -16.47
C GLU A 191 -39.48 -11.46 -16.10
N LEU A 192 -39.26 -10.92 -14.89
CA LEU A 192 -39.84 -9.68 -14.38
C LEU A 192 -38.84 -8.51 -14.37
N HIS A 193 -37.63 -8.70 -14.91
CA HIS A 193 -36.63 -7.64 -14.98
C HIS A 193 -37.03 -6.59 -16.01
N ILE A 194 -37.42 -5.41 -15.53
CA ILE A 194 -37.65 -4.24 -16.38
C ILE A 194 -36.32 -3.50 -16.55
N ASP A 195 -35.86 -3.36 -17.79
CA ASP A 195 -34.67 -2.57 -18.07
C ASP A 195 -35.00 -1.07 -17.93
N LEU A 196 -34.41 -0.45 -16.91
CA LEU A 196 -34.61 0.96 -16.60
C LEU A 196 -33.43 1.78 -17.13
N PRO A 197 -33.63 2.98 -17.68
CA PRO A 197 -32.52 3.83 -18.16
C PRO A 197 -31.41 4.09 -17.12
N ILE A 198 -31.75 4.06 -15.83
CA ILE A 198 -30.77 4.19 -14.74
C ILE A 198 -29.78 3.02 -14.66
N SER A 199 -30.12 1.85 -15.22
CA SER A 199 -29.22 0.68 -15.33
C SER A 199 -27.93 1.02 -16.08
N GLN A 200 -28.01 1.95 -17.05
CA GLN A 200 -26.88 2.41 -17.86
C GLN A 200 -25.85 3.20 -17.03
N VAL A 201 -26.28 3.86 -15.95
CA VAL A 201 -25.38 4.58 -15.04
C VAL A 201 -24.41 3.60 -14.38
N PHE A 202 -24.89 2.41 -13.99
CA PHE A 202 -24.04 1.37 -13.41
C PHE A 202 -23.04 0.79 -14.43
N GLN A 203 -23.42 0.71 -15.71
CA GLN A 203 -22.49 0.31 -16.78
C GLN A 203 -21.34 1.32 -16.92
N GLY A 204 -21.65 2.62 -16.82
CA GLY A 204 -20.65 3.70 -16.83
C GLY A 204 -19.74 3.68 -15.61
N LEU A 205 -20.31 3.57 -14.40
CA LEU A 205 -19.54 3.46 -13.16
C LEU A 205 -18.60 2.24 -13.18
N GLY A 206 -19.09 1.10 -13.68
CA GLY A 206 -18.33 -0.13 -13.82
C GLY A 206 -17.36 -0.14 -15.01
N ARG A 207 -17.34 0.90 -15.85
CA ARG A 207 -16.54 0.97 -17.09
C ARG A 207 -16.65 -0.31 -17.92
N THR A 208 -17.86 -0.83 -18.05
CA THR A 208 -18.07 -2.12 -18.70
C THR A 208 -17.87 -2.02 -20.21
N ARG A 209 -17.67 -3.16 -20.87
CA ARG A 209 -17.59 -3.22 -22.34
C ARG A 209 -18.85 -2.65 -23.01
N SER A 210 -20.03 -2.91 -22.43
CA SER A 210 -21.30 -2.40 -22.94
C SER A 210 -21.33 -0.87 -22.92
N PHE A 211 -20.85 -0.25 -21.84
CA PHE A 211 -20.72 1.21 -21.77
C PHE A 211 -19.80 1.76 -22.85
N PHE A 212 -18.60 1.18 -23.03
CA PHE A 212 -17.67 1.65 -24.06
C PHE A 212 -18.24 1.52 -25.48
N LEU A 213 -18.94 0.42 -25.78
CA LEU A 213 -19.61 0.25 -27.08
C LEU A 213 -20.69 1.31 -27.30
N HIS A 214 -21.51 1.58 -26.28
CA HIS A 214 -22.55 2.60 -26.35
C HIS A 214 -21.95 4.02 -26.48
N PHE A 215 -20.89 4.31 -25.74
CA PHE A 215 -20.17 5.59 -25.79
C PHE A 215 -19.59 5.85 -27.19
N VAL A 216 -18.92 4.86 -27.79
CA VAL A 216 -18.38 4.98 -29.15
C VAL A 216 -19.48 5.19 -30.18
N GLN A 217 -20.63 4.52 -30.04
CA GLN A 217 -21.79 4.74 -30.91
C GLN A 217 -22.30 6.18 -30.82
N LEU A 218 -22.46 6.72 -29.62
CA LEU A 218 -22.91 8.10 -29.41
C LEU A 218 -21.94 9.12 -30.01
N VAL A 219 -20.63 8.93 -29.82
CA VAL A 219 -19.60 9.78 -30.45
C VAL A 219 -19.74 9.73 -31.98
N GLY A 220 -19.87 8.53 -32.56
CA GLY A 220 -20.08 8.37 -33.99
C GLY A 220 -21.36 9.00 -34.52
N MET A 221 -22.43 9.05 -33.73
CA MET A 221 -23.68 9.75 -34.08
C MET A 221 -23.49 11.27 -34.06
N ILE A 222 -22.80 11.81 -33.05
CA ILE A 222 -22.47 13.25 -32.96
C ILE A 222 -21.60 13.67 -34.16
N GLU A 223 -20.59 12.87 -34.51
CA GLU A 223 -19.73 13.14 -35.66
C GLU A 223 -20.49 13.10 -37.00
N LYS A 224 -21.46 12.20 -37.14
CA LYS A 224 -22.30 12.13 -38.36
C LYS A 224 -23.24 13.34 -38.46
N ASN A 225 -23.86 13.74 -37.35
CA ASN A 225 -24.78 14.88 -37.32
C ASN A 225 -24.06 16.23 -37.47
N THR A 226 -22.81 16.34 -37.04
CA THR A 226 -21.99 17.56 -37.26
C THR A 226 -21.39 17.62 -38.66
N LYS A 227 -21.25 16.50 -39.38
CA LYS A 227 -20.77 16.43 -40.77
C LYS A 227 -21.88 16.52 -41.83
N GLN A 228 -23.15 16.43 -41.46
CA GLN A 228 -24.25 16.76 -42.37
C GLN A 228 -24.36 18.29 -42.48
N PRO A 229 -24.22 18.90 -43.67
CA PRO A 229 -24.47 20.32 -43.84
C PRO A 229 -25.93 20.63 -43.48
N ALA A 230 -26.17 21.74 -42.80
CA ALA A 230 -27.49 22.24 -42.42
C ALA A 230 -28.35 22.58 -43.66
N ALA A 231 -28.78 21.57 -44.42
CA ALA A 231 -29.73 21.71 -45.51
C ALA A 231 -31.16 21.64 -44.91
N GLY A 232 -31.59 22.73 -44.27
CA GLY A 232 -32.98 22.80 -43.77
C GLY A 232 -33.33 23.96 -42.85
N TRP A 233 -32.35 24.70 -42.32
CA TRP A 233 -32.63 25.78 -41.35
C TRP A 233 -33.01 27.14 -41.99
N ASN A 234 -33.46 27.17 -43.24
CA ASN A 234 -33.80 28.43 -43.93
C ASN A 234 -35.29 28.68 -44.21
N GLN A 235 -36.24 27.95 -43.62
CA GLN A 235 -37.68 28.27 -43.79
C GLN A 235 -38.53 28.31 -42.51
N GLY A 236 -37.93 28.28 -41.32
CA GLY A 236 -38.70 28.33 -40.05
C GLY A 236 -38.54 29.60 -39.20
N CYS A 237 -37.50 30.41 -39.39
CA CYS A 237 -37.20 31.54 -38.49
C CYS A 237 -37.99 32.84 -38.80
N SER A 238 -38.91 32.84 -39.77
CA SER A 238 -39.70 34.04 -40.10
C SER A 238 -40.94 34.24 -39.22
N LEU A 239 -41.33 33.27 -38.36
CA LEU A 239 -42.59 33.36 -37.59
C LEU A 239 -42.41 33.48 -36.07
N PHE A 240 -41.18 33.50 -35.54
CA PHE A 240 -40.95 33.65 -34.10
C PHE A 240 -40.41 35.03 -33.69
N LEU A 241 -40.06 35.91 -34.63
CA LEU A 241 -39.49 37.24 -34.33
C LEU A 241 -40.52 38.39 -34.28
N THR A 242 -41.80 38.14 -34.48
CA THR A 242 -42.87 39.17 -34.39
C THR A 242 -43.73 39.10 -33.12
N SER A 243 -43.51 38.14 -32.21
CA SER A 243 -44.28 38.02 -30.97
C SER A 243 -43.60 38.58 -29.72
N TRP A 244 -42.36 39.06 -29.81
CA TRP A 244 -41.57 39.50 -28.64
C TRP A 244 -41.27 41.02 -28.59
N SER A 245 -41.87 41.83 -29.48
CA SER A 245 -41.73 43.30 -29.45
C SER A 245 -42.94 44.05 -28.89
N GLN A 246 -43.99 43.36 -28.42
CA GLN A 246 -45.21 44.00 -27.88
C GLN A 246 -45.41 43.85 -26.35
N LEU A 247 -44.45 43.28 -25.62
CA LEU A 247 -44.59 43.07 -24.15
C LEU A 247 -43.59 43.86 -23.28
N CYS A 248 -42.84 44.80 -23.84
CA CYS A 248 -41.90 45.65 -23.07
C CYS A 248 -42.18 47.16 -23.10
N CYS A 249 -43.36 47.60 -23.55
CA CYS A 249 -43.82 48.99 -23.36
C CYS A 249 -45.31 49.00 -22.97
N SER A 250 -45.59 48.84 -21.67
CA SER A 250 -46.80 49.29 -20.96
C SER A 250 -46.52 49.22 -19.45
#